data_AF-A0A0Q4L9Z3-F1
#
_entry.id   AF-A0A0Q4L9Z3-F1
#
_cell.length_a   1.000
_cell.length_b   1.000
_cell.length_c   1.000
_cell.angle_alpha   90.00
_cell.angle_beta   90.00
_cell.angle_gamma   90.00
#
_symmetry.space_group_name_H-M   'P 1'
#
loop_
_entity.id
_entity.type
_entity.pdbx_description
1 polymer ?
#
loop_
_entity_poly.entity_id
_entity_poly.type
_entity_poly.pdbx_seq_one_letter_code
_entity_poly.pdbx_strand_id
1 'polypeptide(L)'
;MSLNSAALAISLSTRLKDNFTRSGAESWSADRAADELAKAIADTVEAYVTAGRVKGVASEVRNLANAVIGTAQQSNAVALS
;
A
#
# COMPACT_ATOMS: atom_id res chain seq x y z
N MET A 1 -6.25 9.26 -0.43
CA MET A 1 -6.08 9.08 -1.89
C MET A 1 -6.61 7.71 -2.28
N SER A 2 -7.45 7.61 -3.30
CA SER A 2 -7.85 6.30 -3.82
C SER A 2 -6.67 5.64 -4.52
N LEU A 3 -6.44 4.34 -4.27
CA LEU A 3 -5.67 3.47 -5.16
C LEU A 3 -6.14 3.71 -6.60
N ASN A 4 -5.29 4.35 -7.40
CA ASN A 4 -5.54 4.51 -8.82
C ASN A 4 -4.98 3.28 -9.53
N SER A 5 -5.85 2.30 -9.78
CA SER A 5 -5.50 1.06 -10.47
C SER A 5 -4.86 1.32 -11.85
N ALA A 6 -5.27 2.38 -12.54
CA ALA A 6 -4.66 2.79 -13.80
C ALA A 6 -3.21 3.26 -13.59
N ALA A 7 -2.94 4.03 -12.54
CA ALA A 7 -1.58 4.47 -12.22
C ALA A 7 -0.66 3.28 -11.86
N LEU A 8 -1.15 2.30 -11.10
CA LEU A 8 -0.39 1.09 -10.78
C LEU A 8 -0.12 0.24 -12.03
N ALA A 9 -1.12 0.06 -12.89
CA ALA A 9 -0.97 -0.66 -14.14
C ALA A 9 0.05 0.03 -15.08
N ILE A 10 0.02 1.35 -15.16
CA ILE A 10 1.01 2.14 -15.91
C ILE A 10 2.41 1.94 -15.32
N SER A 11 2.56 2.05 -13.99
CA SER A 11 3.84 1.86 -13.31
C SER A 11 4.44 0.47 -13.54
N LEU A 12 3.62 -0.59 -13.44
CA LEU A 12 4.07 -1.95 -13.73
C LEU A 12 4.45 -2.11 -15.20
N SER A 13 3.61 -1.62 -16.13
CA SER A 13 3.88 -1.69 -17.56
C SER A 13 5.21 -1.01 -17.92
N THR A 14 5.49 0.16 -17.36
CA THR A 14 6.75 0.87 -17.55
C THR A 14 7.93 0.05 -17.04
N ARG A 15 7.87 -0.45 -15.80
CA ARG A 15 8.95 -1.28 -15.23
C ARG A 15 9.23 -2.54 -16.04
N LEU A 16 8.18 -3.20 -16.52
CA LEU A 16 8.34 -4.40 -17.36
C LEU A 16 9.04 -4.05 -18.68
N LYS A 17 8.65 -2.95 -19.34
CA LYS A 17 9.30 -2.49 -20.58
C LYS A 17 10.76 -2.13 -20.36
N ASP A 18 11.07 -1.45 -19.26
CA ASP A 18 12.44 -1.10 -18.89
C ASP A 18 13.27 -2.35 -18.64
N ASN A 19 12.74 -3.31 -17.88
CA ASN A 19 13.41 -4.59 -17.62
C ASN A 19 13.65 -5.39 -18.91
N PHE A 20 12.69 -5.43 -19.84
CA PHE A 20 12.88 -6.08 -21.14
C PHE A 20 13.95 -5.40 -22.00
N THR A 21 13.98 -4.06 -21.99
CA THR A 21 14.98 -3.29 -22.73
C THR A 21 16.38 -3.55 -22.15
N ARG A 22 16.49 -3.54 -20.82
CA ARG A 22 17.74 -3.79 -20.10
C ARG A 22 18.18 -5.24 -20.21
N SER A 23 17.28 -6.21 -20.17
CA SER A 23 17.63 -7.62 -20.29
C SER A 23 18.29 -7.93 -21.63
N GLY A 24 17.82 -7.29 -22.71
CA GLY A 24 18.45 -7.37 -24.02
C GLY A 24 19.79 -6.63 -24.08
N ALA A 25 19.83 -5.38 -23.61
CA ALA A 25 21.02 -4.53 -23.70
C ALA A 25 22.19 -5.04 -22.83
N GLU A 26 21.90 -5.52 -21.62
CA GLU A 26 22.88 -6.02 -20.66
C GLU A 26 23.07 -7.55 -20.76
N SER A 27 22.43 -8.21 -21.73
CA SER A 27 22.52 -9.67 -21.95
C SER A 27 22.27 -10.48 -20.67
N TRP A 28 21.15 -10.23 -19.99
CA TRP A 28 20.82 -10.93 -18.76
C TRP A 28 20.65 -12.44 -19.01
N SER A 29 21.09 -13.25 -18.04
CA SER A 29 20.70 -14.65 -18.01
C SER A 29 19.20 -14.78 -17.82
N ALA A 30 18.63 -15.91 -18.27
CA ALA A 30 17.21 -16.20 -18.10
C ALA A 30 16.78 -16.10 -16.62
N ASP A 31 17.61 -16.58 -15.71
CA ASP A 31 17.37 -16.53 -14.27
C ASP A 31 17.31 -15.08 -13.75
N ARG A 32 18.28 -14.24 -14.13
CA ARG A 32 18.28 -12.82 -13.75
C ARG A 32 17.05 -12.09 -14.30
N ALA A 33 16.68 -12.36 -15.56
CA ALA A 33 15.49 -11.78 -16.15
C ALA A 33 14.21 -12.20 -15.41
N ALA A 34 14.10 -13.49 -15.05
CA ALA A 34 12.97 -14.00 -14.29
C ALA A 34 12.87 -13.34 -12.90
N ASP A 35 14.00 -13.20 -12.19
CA ASP A 35 14.05 -12.56 -10.86
C ASP A 35 13.61 -11.09 -10.91
N GLU A 36 14.11 -10.33 -11.88
CA GLU A 36 13.77 -8.91 -12.03
C GLU A 36 12.30 -8.71 -12.46
N LEU A 37 11.74 -9.61 -13.27
CA LEU A 37 10.32 -9.65 -13.58
C LEU A 37 9.48 -9.97 -12.34
N ALA A 38 9.85 -10.98 -11.57
CA ALA A 38 9.17 -11.37 -10.35
C ALA A 38 9.17 -10.24 -9.32
N LYS A 39 10.30 -9.55 -9.16
CA LYS A 39 10.45 -8.39 -8.28
C LYS A 39 9.54 -7.23 -8.70
N ALA A 40 9.48 -6.90 -9.99
CA ALA A 40 8.60 -5.83 -10.48
C ALA A 40 7.12 -6.10 -10.19
N ILE A 41 6.70 -7.37 -10.30
CA ILE A 41 5.34 -7.80 -9.96
C ILE A 41 5.12 -7.73 -8.45
N ALA A 42 6.05 -8.26 -7.64
CA ALA A 42 5.95 -8.28 -6.19
C ALA A 42 5.81 -6.88 -5.60
N ASP A 43 6.65 -5.93 -6.03
CA ASP A 43 6.58 -4.52 -5.62
C ASP A 43 5.22 -3.89 -5.93
N THR A 44 4.65 -4.22 -7.09
CA THR A 44 3.34 -3.68 -7.50
C THR A 44 2.21 -4.24 -6.64
N VAL A 45 2.27 -5.54 -6.33
CA VAL A 45 1.30 -6.20 -5.44
C VAL A 45 1.42 -5.65 -4.02
N GLU A 46 2.64 -5.44 -3.51
CA GLU A 46 2.86 -4.85 -2.20
C GLU A 46 2.29 -3.44 -2.09
N ALA A 47 2.50 -2.60 -3.11
CA ALA A 47 1.93 -1.26 -3.17
C ALA A 47 0.39 -1.30 -3.16
N TYR A 48 -0.21 -2.25 -3.89
CA TYR A 48 -1.67 -2.46 -3.89
C TYR A 48 -2.18 -2.87 -2.51
N VAL A 49 -1.57 -3.88 -1.88
CA VAL A 49 -1.97 -4.39 -0.57
C VAL A 49 -1.79 -3.33 0.51
N THR A 50 -0.66 -2.63 0.52
CA THR A 50 -0.38 -1.59 1.52
C THR A 50 -1.39 -0.45 1.44
N ALA A 51 -1.67 0.04 0.23
CA ALA A 51 -2.66 1.09 0.08
C ALA A 51 -4.10 0.58 0.35
N GLY A 52 -4.38 -0.70 0.12
CA GLY A 52 -5.63 -1.36 0.54
C GLY A 52 -5.76 -1.42 2.06
N ARG A 53 -4.71 -1.81 2.77
CA ARG A 53 -4.62 -1.81 4.24
C ARG A 53 -4.80 -0.41 4.82
N VAL A 54 -4.13 0.60 4.26
CA VAL A 54 -4.29 2.00 4.69
C VAL A 54 -5.72 2.49 4.53
N LYS A 55 -6.42 2.12 3.43
CA LYS A 55 -7.85 2.42 3.28
C LYS A 55 -8.71 1.67 4.30
N GLY A 56 -8.42 0.40 4.57
CA GLY A 56 -9.11 -0.40 5.60
C GLY A 56 -8.99 0.25 6.97
N VAL A 57 -7.76 0.55 7.41
CA VAL A 57 -7.49 1.27 8.67
C VAL A 57 -8.18 2.64 8.69
N ALA A 58 -8.09 3.41 7.60
CA ALA A 58 -8.77 4.70 7.52
C ALA A 58 -10.30 4.56 7.57
N SER A 59 -10.87 3.48 7.04
CA SER A 59 -12.31 3.18 7.10
C SER A 59 -12.73 2.71 8.49
N GLU A 60 -11.93 1.90 9.16
CA GLU A 60 -12.16 1.47 10.54
C GLU A 60 -12.08 2.66 11.51
N VAL A 61 -11.09 3.54 11.33
CA VAL A 61 -10.89 4.76 12.14
C VAL A 61 -11.94 5.84 11.82
N ARG A 62 -12.40 5.96 10.57
CA ARG A 62 -13.44 6.93 10.16
C ARG A 62 -14.86 6.42 10.28
N ASN A 63 -15.09 5.20 10.75
CA ASN A 63 -16.44 4.78 11.14
C ASN A 63 -16.83 5.51 12.44
N LEU A 64 -17.11 6.81 12.30
CA LEU A 64 -17.55 7.72 13.35
C LEU A 64 -18.88 7.30 13.98
N ALA A 65 -19.64 6.39 13.34
CA ALA A 65 -20.79 5.74 13.95
C ALA A 65 -20.39 4.78 15.09
N ASN A 66 -19.14 4.29 15.11
CA ASN A 66 -18.57 3.47 16.19
C ASN A 66 -17.60 4.25 17.10
N ALA A 67 -17.38 5.54 16.85
CA ALA A 67 -16.51 6.39 17.67
C ALA A 67 -17.31 7.42 18.50
N VAL A 68 -18.25 6.91 19.29
CA VAL A 68 -18.56 7.48 20.62
C VAL A 68 -18.63 6.30 21.60
N ILE A 69 -17.47 5.69 21.88
CA ILE A 69 -17.31 4.94 23.12
C ILE A 69 -17.09 5.99 24.21
N GLY A 70 -18.20 6.38 24.83
CA GLY A 70 -18.23 7.13 26.08
C GLY A 70 -18.30 8.66 25.92
N THR A 71 -19.50 9.20 26.08
CA THR A 71 -19.70 10.48 26.79
C THR A 71 -19.38 10.28 28.27
N ALA A 72 -18.19 9.76 28.59
CA ALA A 72 -17.74 9.63 29.97
C ALA A 72 -17.44 11.04 30.47
N GLN A 73 -18.49 11.66 30.99
CA GLN A 73 -18.41 12.82 31.87
C GLN A 73 -17.49 12.41 33.02
N GLN A 74 -16.28 12.98 33.08
CA GLN A 74 -15.38 12.81 34.21
C GLN A 74 -16.01 13.48 35.44
N SER A 75 -16.91 12.79 36.13
CA SER A 75 -17.29 13.14 37.50
C SER A 75 -16.23 12.56 38.42
N ASN A 76 -15.09 13.23 38.54
CA ASN A 76 -14.24 13.12 39.72
C ASN A 76 -13.48 14.43 39.87
N ALA A 77 -14.14 15.38 40.52
CA ALA A 77 -13.44 16.40 41.27
C ALA A 77 -12.60 15.67 42.31
N VAL A 78 -11.32 15.52 42.02
CA VAL A 78 -10.33 15.11 43.02
C VAL A 78 -10.28 16.23 44.05
N ALA A 79 -10.88 15.99 45.21
CA ALA A 79 -10.65 16.83 46.39
C ALA A 79 -9.17 16.68 46.77
N LEU A 80 -8.38 17.71 46.50
CA LEU A 80 -7.05 17.85 47.08
C LEU A 80 -7.25 18.23 48.55
N SER A 81 -7.12 17.25 49.45
CA SER A 81 -6.91 17.47 50.88
C SER A 81 -5.44 17.76 51.17
#